data_AF-A0A376NTA0-F1
#
_entry.id   AF-A0A376NTA0-F1
#
_cell.length_a   1.000
_cell.length_b   1.000
_cell.length_c   1.000
_cell.angle_alpha   90.00
_cell.angle_beta   90.00
_cell.angle_gamma   90.00
#
_symmetry.space_group_name_H-M   'P 1'
#
loop_
_entity.id
_entity.type
_entity.pdbx_description
1 polymer ?
#
loop_
_entity_poly.entity_id
_entity_poly.type
_entity_poly.pdbx_seq_one_letter_code
_entity_poly.pdbx_strand_id
1 'polypeptide(L)'
;MIVKRPVSASLARAFFYIVLLSILSTGIALLTLASSLRDAEAINIAGSLRMQSYRLGYDLQSGSPQLNAHRQLFQQALHSPVLTNLNVWYVPEAVKTRYAHLNANWLEMNNRLSKGDLPWYQANINNYVNQIDLFVLALQHYAERKMLLVVAISLAGGIGIFTLVFFTLRRIRHQVVAPLNQLVTASQRIEHGQFDSPPLDTSLPNELGLLAKTFNQMSSELHKLYLSLEASVEEKTRDITLRVNQDGSEVRLGDVATVEMGAEKYDYLSRFNGKPASRAGGKTGLRRKRNGDSGAGAQSSRRAGAVLPARTGIQGGV
;
A
#
# COMPACT_ATOMS: atom_id res chain seq x y z
N MET A 1 28.20 9.96 -15.30
CA MET A 1 27.50 10.18 -14.00
C MET A 1 26.70 8.92 -13.67
N ILE A 2 26.79 8.41 -12.44
CA ILE A 2 26.14 7.14 -12.04
C ILE A 2 24.96 7.45 -11.13
N VAL A 3 23.84 6.75 -11.34
CA VAL A 3 22.64 6.82 -10.49
C VAL A 3 22.93 6.16 -9.14
N LYS A 4 22.83 6.91 -8.04
CA LYS A 4 23.16 6.41 -6.68
C LYS A 4 22.08 5.50 -6.10
N ARG A 5 20.81 5.75 -6.42
CA ARG A 5 19.65 5.02 -5.90
C ARG A 5 18.65 4.73 -7.03
N PRO A 6 18.87 3.64 -7.80
CA PRO A 6 17.96 3.25 -8.88
C PRO A 6 16.53 3.05 -8.39
N VAL A 7 15.55 3.49 -9.17
CA VAL A 7 14.11 3.29 -8.86
C VAL A 7 13.80 1.79 -8.76
N SER A 8 14.35 0.97 -9.65
CA SER A 8 14.17 -0.49 -9.67
C SER A 8 14.59 -1.14 -8.33
N ALA A 9 15.78 -0.81 -7.83
CA ALA A 9 16.29 -1.32 -6.56
C ALA A 9 15.49 -0.80 -5.34
N SER A 10 14.92 0.41 -5.43
CA SER A 10 14.03 0.92 -4.38
C SER A 10 12.68 0.19 -4.35
N LEU A 11 12.08 -0.03 -5.52
CA LEU A 11 10.81 -0.75 -5.64
C LEU A 11 10.97 -2.22 -5.26
N ALA A 12 12.02 -2.89 -5.73
CA ALA A 12 12.31 -4.28 -5.39
C ALA A 12 12.42 -4.48 -3.87
N ARG A 13 13.11 -3.58 -3.16
CA ARG A 13 13.18 -3.63 -1.69
C ARG A 13 11.82 -3.43 -1.02
N ALA A 14 11.02 -2.47 -1.51
CA ALA A 14 9.68 -2.23 -0.97
C ALA A 14 8.78 -3.48 -1.13
N PHE A 15 8.72 -4.04 -2.32
CA PHE A 15 7.96 -5.27 -2.58
C PHE A 15 8.48 -6.45 -1.77
N PHE A 16 9.80 -6.60 -1.67
CA PHE A 16 10.41 -7.63 -0.84
C PHE A 16 9.93 -7.54 0.61
N TYR A 17 9.97 -6.36 1.24
CA TYR A 17 9.51 -6.21 2.63
C TYR A 17 8.00 -6.42 2.80
N ILE A 18 7.19 -6.00 1.82
CA ILE A 18 5.74 -6.24 1.84
C ILE A 18 5.45 -7.74 1.78
N VAL A 19 6.07 -8.45 0.83
CA VAL A 19 5.89 -9.91 0.65
C VAL A 19 6.44 -10.67 1.85
N LEU A 20 7.64 -10.31 2.32
CA LEU A 20 8.25 -10.94 3.49
C LEU A 20 7.35 -10.79 4.72
N LEU A 21 6.84 -9.59 4.99
CA LEU A 21 5.96 -9.35 6.14
C LEU A 21 4.66 -10.15 6.01
N SER A 22 4.07 -10.21 4.81
CA SER A 22 2.87 -11.00 4.52
C SER A 22 3.10 -12.51 4.74
N ILE A 23 4.22 -13.04 4.26
CA ILE A 23 4.59 -14.45 4.44
C ILE A 23 4.83 -14.76 5.92
N LEU A 24 5.53 -13.89 6.65
CA LEU A 24 5.81 -14.10 8.07
C LEU A 24 4.52 -14.06 8.90
N SER A 25 3.66 -13.05 8.71
CA SER A 25 2.41 -12.96 9.46
C SER A 25 1.47 -14.13 9.15
N THR A 26 1.34 -14.49 7.88
CA THR A 26 0.48 -15.60 7.44
C THR A 26 1.05 -16.95 7.88
N GLY A 27 2.36 -17.14 7.77
CA GLY A 27 3.05 -18.36 8.18
C GLY A 27 2.89 -18.63 9.68
N ILE A 28 3.05 -17.61 10.52
CA ILE A 28 2.83 -17.75 11.97
C ILE A 28 1.35 -18.05 12.28
N ALA A 29 0.42 -17.39 11.60
CA ALA A 29 -1.02 -17.64 11.77
C ALA A 29 -1.38 -19.10 11.41
N LEU A 30 -0.89 -19.60 10.27
CA LEU A 30 -1.13 -20.97 9.82
C LEU A 30 -0.48 -22.02 10.72
N LEU A 31 0.77 -21.81 11.15
CA LEU A 31 1.44 -22.71 12.10
C LEU A 31 0.69 -22.79 13.43
N THR A 32 0.20 -21.65 13.93
CA THR A 32 -0.57 -21.61 15.17
C THR A 32 -1.92 -22.33 14.99
N LEU A 33 -2.61 -22.09 13.87
CA LEU A 33 -3.88 -22.76 13.55
C LEU A 33 -3.71 -24.28 13.44
N ALA A 34 -2.64 -24.75 12.77
CA ALA A 34 -2.32 -26.16 12.68
C ALA A 34 -2.05 -26.78 14.06
N SER A 35 -1.37 -26.05 14.95
CA SER A 35 -1.18 -26.48 16.34
C SER A 35 -2.51 -26.54 17.12
N SER A 36 -3.49 -25.71 16.76
CA SER A 36 -4.77 -25.61 17.47
C SER A 36 -5.78 -26.72 17.14
N LEU A 37 -5.63 -27.42 16.01
CA LEU A 37 -6.41 -28.63 15.75
C LEU A 37 -6.24 -29.68 16.86
N ARG A 38 -5.03 -29.76 17.42
CA ARG A 38 -4.70 -30.68 18.52
C ARG A 38 -5.17 -30.19 19.88
N ASP A 39 -5.45 -28.88 20.03
CA ASP A 39 -5.97 -28.33 21.29
C ASP A 39 -7.38 -28.84 21.56
N ALA A 40 -8.25 -28.85 20.54
CA ALA A 40 -9.62 -29.36 20.66
C ALA A 40 -9.65 -30.85 21.03
N GLU A 41 -8.77 -31.64 20.42
CA GLU A 41 -8.58 -33.05 20.76
C GLU A 41 -8.07 -33.22 22.21
N ALA A 42 -7.06 -32.43 22.63
CA ALA A 42 -6.54 -32.47 23.99
C ALA A 42 -7.61 -32.15 25.03
N ILE A 43 -8.40 -31.09 24.81
CA ILE A 43 -9.52 -30.69 25.66
C ILE A 43 -10.57 -31.79 25.72
N ASN A 44 -10.89 -32.43 24.59
CA ASN A 44 -11.87 -33.52 24.54
C ASN A 44 -11.39 -34.76 25.32
N ILE A 45 -10.15 -35.21 25.09
CA ILE A 45 -9.61 -36.38 25.81
C ILE A 45 -9.48 -36.08 27.31
N ALA A 46 -8.91 -34.93 27.68
CA ALA A 46 -8.82 -34.50 29.07
C ALA A 46 -10.22 -34.39 29.72
N GLY A 47 -11.19 -33.86 28.98
CA GLY A 47 -12.57 -33.77 29.38
C GLY A 47 -13.20 -35.14 29.66
N SER A 48 -12.89 -36.15 28.83
CA SER A 48 -13.37 -37.53 29.01
C SER A 48 -12.88 -38.17 30.32
N LEU A 49 -11.70 -37.77 30.82
CA LEU A 49 -11.16 -38.32 32.08
C LEU A 49 -12.10 -38.05 33.26
N ARG A 50 -12.83 -36.92 33.26
CA ARG A 50 -13.81 -36.60 34.31
C ARG A 50 -14.93 -37.63 34.35
N MET A 51 -15.53 -37.92 33.18
CA MET A 51 -16.57 -38.94 33.04
C MET A 51 -16.04 -40.32 33.43
N GLN A 52 -14.86 -40.69 32.92
CA GLN A 52 -14.25 -41.97 33.23
C GLN A 52 -13.96 -42.13 34.73
N SER A 53 -13.58 -41.04 35.43
CA SER A 53 -13.37 -41.05 36.87
C SER A 53 -14.67 -41.40 37.61
N TYR A 54 -15.79 -40.72 37.33
CA TYR A 54 -17.07 -41.08 37.95
C TYR A 54 -17.54 -42.49 37.57
N ARG A 55 -17.33 -42.91 36.31
CA ARG A 55 -17.67 -44.26 35.85
C ARG A 55 -16.94 -45.34 36.65
N LEU A 56 -15.67 -45.14 36.97
CA LEU A 56 -14.89 -46.08 37.80
C LEU A 56 -15.46 -46.21 39.22
N GLY A 57 -15.95 -45.10 39.80
CA GLY A 57 -16.66 -45.14 41.08
C GLY A 57 -17.97 -45.95 41.00
N TYR A 58 -18.73 -45.76 39.93
CA TYR A 58 -19.95 -46.54 39.66
C TYR A 58 -19.65 -48.03 39.45
N ASP A 59 -18.62 -48.37 38.67
CA ASP A 59 -18.19 -49.75 38.43
C ASP A 59 -17.76 -50.43 39.75
N LEU A 60 -17.04 -49.70 40.60
CA LEU A 60 -16.61 -50.19 41.90
C LEU A 60 -17.81 -50.44 42.82
N GLN A 61 -18.77 -49.51 42.88
CA GLN A 61 -19.96 -49.63 43.71
C GLN A 61 -20.87 -50.78 43.26
N SER A 62 -21.00 -50.99 41.95
CA SER A 62 -21.88 -52.01 41.37
C SER A 62 -21.25 -53.40 41.25
N GLY A 63 -19.95 -53.54 41.54
CA GLY A 63 -19.22 -54.80 41.32
C GLY A 63 -19.11 -55.14 39.83
N SER A 64 -19.06 -54.14 38.96
CA SER A 64 -19.05 -54.30 37.51
C SER A 64 -17.85 -55.12 37.03
N PRO A 65 -18.04 -56.14 36.17
CA PRO A 65 -16.94 -56.91 35.60
C PRO A 65 -16.06 -56.06 34.65
N GLN A 66 -16.53 -54.88 34.25
CA GLN A 66 -15.82 -53.97 33.36
C GLN A 66 -14.81 -53.06 34.07
N LEU A 67 -14.76 -53.07 35.42
CA LEU A 67 -13.92 -52.17 36.21
C LEU A 67 -12.46 -52.15 35.73
N ASN A 68 -11.85 -53.33 35.53
CA ASN A 68 -10.46 -53.41 35.09
C ASN A 68 -10.24 -52.91 33.66
N ALA A 69 -11.20 -53.19 32.75
CA ALA A 69 -11.14 -52.67 31.39
C ALA A 69 -11.26 -51.13 31.38
N HIS A 70 -12.17 -50.56 32.17
CA HIS A 70 -12.32 -49.11 32.30
C HIS A 70 -11.11 -48.45 32.98
N ARG A 71 -10.45 -49.11 33.94
CA ARG A 71 -9.17 -48.63 34.52
C ARG A 71 -8.08 -48.54 33.46
N GLN A 72 -7.99 -49.54 32.58
CA GLN A 72 -7.03 -49.54 31.48
C GLN A 72 -7.35 -48.48 30.43
N LEU A 73 -8.63 -48.27 30.08
CA LEU A 73 -9.04 -47.18 29.19
C LEU A 73 -8.70 -45.80 29.77
N PHE A 74 -8.88 -45.61 31.09
CA PHE A 74 -8.47 -44.38 31.75
C PHE A 74 -6.97 -44.14 31.61
N GLN A 75 -6.15 -45.17 31.91
CA GLN A 75 -4.69 -45.12 31.76
C GLN A 75 -4.29 -44.76 30.32
N GLN A 76 -4.92 -45.38 29.32
CA GLN A 76 -4.66 -45.12 27.90
C GLN A 76 -5.04 -43.69 27.50
N ALA A 77 -6.19 -43.18 27.95
CA ALA A 77 -6.62 -41.81 27.69
C ALA A 77 -5.65 -40.79 28.33
N LEU A 78 -5.23 -41.04 29.58
CA LEU A 78 -4.29 -40.19 30.30
C LEU A 78 -2.91 -40.14 29.63
N HIS A 79 -2.46 -41.25 29.04
CA HIS A 79 -1.17 -41.35 28.32
C HIS A 79 -1.33 -41.22 26.80
N SER A 80 -2.46 -40.69 26.33
CA SER A 80 -2.68 -40.49 24.90
C SER A 80 -1.60 -39.60 24.28
N PRO A 81 -1.27 -39.79 22.99
CA PRO A 81 -0.26 -38.98 22.31
C PRO A 81 -0.56 -37.47 22.36
N VAL A 82 -1.83 -37.07 22.38
CA VAL A 82 -2.18 -35.65 22.44
C VAL A 82 -1.82 -35.01 23.77
N LEU A 83 -1.90 -35.74 24.89
CA LEU A 83 -1.57 -35.23 26.22
C LEU A 83 -0.08 -35.35 26.54
N THR A 84 0.57 -36.45 26.14
CA THR A 84 2.02 -36.63 26.36
C THR A 84 2.86 -35.63 25.57
N ASN A 85 2.41 -35.24 24.37
CA ASN A 85 3.06 -34.21 23.55
C ASN A 85 2.92 -32.77 24.11
N LEU A 86 2.22 -32.58 25.23
CA LEU A 86 2.19 -31.29 25.94
C LEU A 86 3.50 -31.00 26.68
N ASN A 87 4.36 -32.00 26.88
CA ASN A 87 5.65 -31.85 27.56
C ASN A 87 6.74 -31.30 26.63
N VAL A 88 6.53 -30.08 26.13
CA VAL A 88 7.41 -29.38 25.18
C VAL A 88 7.64 -27.94 25.62
N TRP A 89 8.74 -27.32 25.15
CA TRP A 89 9.21 -26.02 25.66
C TRP A 89 8.25 -24.85 25.44
N TYR A 90 7.44 -24.88 24.37
CA TYR A 90 6.49 -23.82 24.02
C TYR A 90 5.13 -23.96 24.73
N VAL A 91 4.89 -25.07 25.46
CA VAL A 91 3.66 -25.24 26.24
C VAL A 91 3.87 -24.63 27.64
N PRO A 92 2.91 -23.84 28.17
CA PRO A 92 3.02 -23.19 29.46
C PRO A 92 3.25 -24.18 30.61
N GLU A 93 4.06 -23.78 31.59
CA GLU A 93 4.37 -24.60 32.77
C GLU A 93 3.10 -25.03 33.51
N ALA A 94 2.11 -24.14 33.63
CA ALA A 94 0.83 -24.43 34.24
C ALA A 94 0.10 -25.64 33.63
N VAL A 95 0.26 -25.91 32.33
CA VAL A 95 -0.33 -27.09 31.67
C VAL A 95 0.46 -28.35 32.03
N LYS A 96 1.80 -28.29 31.92
CA LYS A 96 2.70 -29.43 32.18
C LYS A 96 2.66 -29.87 33.63
N THR A 97 2.74 -28.93 34.58
CA THR A 97 2.67 -29.23 36.02
C THR A 97 1.33 -29.88 36.37
N ARG A 98 0.21 -29.37 35.85
CA ARG A 98 -1.11 -29.96 36.07
C ARG A 98 -1.21 -31.37 35.49
N TYR A 99 -0.69 -31.59 34.29
CA TYR A 99 -0.64 -32.92 33.69
C TYR A 99 0.20 -33.90 34.53
N ALA A 100 1.36 -33.47 35.05
CA ALA A 100 2.18 -34.27 35.95
C ALA A 100 1.43 -34.63 37.25
N HIS A 101 0.71 -33.68 37.85
CA HIS A 101 -0.13 -33.96 39.03
C HIS A 101 -1.26 -34.95 38.75
N LEU A 102 -1.92 -34.88 37.58
CA LEU A 102 -2.93 -35.87 37.19
C LEU A 102 -2.34 -37.28 37.12
N ASN A 103 -1.14 -37.43 36.55
CA ASN A 103 -0.44 -38.70 36.50
C ASN A 103 -0.10 -39.23 37.91
N ALA A 104 0.42 -38.37 38.78
CA ALA A 104 0.76 -38.75 40.15
C ALA A 104 -0.49 -39.17 40.95
N ASN A 105 -1.57 -38.40 40.88
CA ASN A 105 -2.80 -38.69 41.62
C ASN A 105 -3.53 -39.92 41.08
N TRP A 106 -3.42 -40.18 39.78
CA TRP A 106 -3.97 -41.39 39.18
C TRP A 106 -3.34 -42.66 39.77
N LEU A 107 -2.04 -42.64 40.11
CA LEU A 107 -1.40 -43.79 40.76
C LEU A 107 -2.08 -44.17 42.07
N GLU A 108 -2.39 -43.18 42.93
CA GLU A 108 -3.09 -43.43 44.18
C GLU A 108 -4.56 -43.84 43.94
N MET A 109 -5.24 -43.17 43.00
CA MET A 109 -6.62 -43.51 42.63
C MET A 109 -6.72 -44.96 42.13
N ASN A 110 -5.80 -45.39 41.26
CA ASN A 110 -5.74 -46.72 40.69
C ASN A 110 -5.36 -47.79 41.74
N ASN A 111 -4.48 -47.45 42.69
CA ASN A 111 -4.15 -48.29 43.85
C ASN A 111 -5.39 -48.53 44.73
N ARG A 112 -6.15 -47.48 45.03
CA ARG A 112 -7.38 -47.56 45.85
C ARG A 112 -8.49 -48.36 45.17
N LEU A 113 -8.66 -48.18 43.86
CA LEU A 113 -9.54 -49.01 43.04
C LEU A 113 -9.14 -50.49 43.09
N SER A 114 -7.84 -50.81 43.05
CA SER A 114 -7.36 -52.21 43.11
C SER A 114 -7.64 -52.91 44.46
N LYS A 115 -7.75 -52.13 45.54
CA LYS A 115 -8.06 -52.60 46.89
C LYS A 115 -9.57 -52.62 47.19
N GLY A 116 -10.39 -52.15 46.26
CA GLY A 116 -11.84 -52.02 46.47
C GLY A 116 -12.24 -50.97 47.53
N ASP A 117 -11.39 -49.97 47.78
CA ASP A 117 -11.58 -48.96 48.84
C ASP A 117 -12.62 -47.89 48.41
N LEU A 118 -13.89 -48.29 48.38
CA LEU A 118 -15.01 -47.43 47.97
C LEU A 118 -15.20 -46.19 48.85
N PRO A 119 -15.10 -46.26 50.21
CA PRO A 119 -15.26 -45.08 51.05
C PRO A 119 -14.19 -44.01 50.76
N TRP A 120 -12.93 -44.43 50.58
CA TRP A 120 -11.88 -43.50 50.20
C TRP A 120 -12.14 -42.91 48.81
N TYR A 121 -12.56 -43.74 47.84
CA TYR A 121 -12.84 -43.28 46.48
C TYR A 121 -13.93 -42.20 46.46
N GLN A 122 -15.06 -42.45 47.14
CA GLN A 122 -16.17 -41.50 47.25
C GLN A 122 -15.77 -40.19 47.93
N ALA A 123 -14.89 -40.25 48.93
CA ALA A 123 -14.41 -39.06 49.63
C ALA A 123 -13.45 -38.19 48.77
N ASN A 124 -12.71 -38.81 47.83
CA ASN A 124 -11.64 -38.14 47.09
C ASN A 124 -11.96 -37.84 45.62
N ILE A 125 -13.00 -38.47 45.04
CA ILE A 125 -13.34 -38.35 43.62
C ILE A 125 -13.58 -36.89 43.19
N ASN A 126 -14.28 -36.10 44.00
CA ASN A 126 -14.57 -34.70 43.68
C ASN A 126 -13.29 -33.87 43.60
N ASN A 127 -12.32 -34.09 44.51
CA ASN A 127 -11.04 -33.39 44.47
C ASN A 127 -10.24 -33.79 43.22
N TYR A 128 -10.19 -35.08 42.90
CA TYR A 128 -9.48 -35.57 41.72
C TYR A 128 -10.09 -35.00 40.42
N VAL A 129 -11.42 -35.01 40.29
CA VAL A 129 -12.12 -34.42 39.15
C VAL A 129 -11.88 -32.92 39.05
N ASN A 130 -11.87 -32.19 40.16
CA ASN A 130 -11.54 -30.76 40.16
C ASN A 130 -10.12 -30.49 39.63
N GLN A 131 -9.16 -31.37 39.89
CA GLN A 131 -7.82 -31.23 39.32
C GLN A 131 -7.80 -31.46 37.80
N ILE A 132 -8.65 -32.36 37.30
CA ILE A 132 -8.87 -32.54 35.86
C ILE A 132 -9.54 -31.29 35.26
N ASP A 133 -10.55 -30.72 35.92
CA ASP A 133 -11.20 -29.49 35.48
C ASP A 133 -10.21 -28.33 35.38
N LEU A 134 -9.35 -28.15 36.38
CA LEU A 134 -8.31 -27.11 36.34
C LEU A 134 -7.26 -27.37 35.24
N PHE A 135 -6.98 -28.63 34.91
CA PHE A 135 -6.12 -28.98 33.77
C PHE A 135 -6.79 -28.66 32.44
N VAL A 136 -8.06 -29.05 32.25
CA VAL A 136 -8.87 -28.71 31.08
C VAL A 136 -8.96 -27.19 30.91
N LEU A 137 -9.20 -26.46 32.00
CA LEU A 137 -9.24 -25.00 31.98
C LEU A 137 -7.89 -24.38 31.58
N ALA A 138 -6.77 -24.96 32.02
CA ALA A 138 -5.45 -24.52 31.59
C ALA A 138 -5.21 -24.75 30.09
N LEU A 139 -5.70 -25.87 29.52
CA LEU A 139 -5.66 -26.12 28.08
C LEU A 139 -6.52 -25.12 27.30
N GLN A 140 -7.72 -24.80 27.79
CA GLN A 140 -8.60 -23.80 27.17
C GLN A 140 -7.94 -22.42 27.12
N HIS A 141 -7.42 -21.93 28.24
CA HIS A 141 -6.70 -20.64 28.26
C HIS A 141 -5.46 -20.65 27.37
N TYR A 142 -4.75 -21.78 27.28
CA TYR A 142 -3.61 -21.90 26.38
C TYR A 142 -4.04 -21.79 24.91
N ALA A 143 -5.12 -22.47 24.51
CA ALA A 143 -5.69 -22.38 23.17
C ALA A 143 -6.16 -20.95 22.84
N GLU A 144 -6.86 -20.30 23.78
CA GLU A 144 -7.32 -18.91 23.63
C GLU A 144 -6.17 -17.92 23.48
N ARG A 145 -5.11 -18.05 24.30
CA ARG A 145 -3.91 -17.20 24.19
C ARG A 145 -3.22 -17.35 22.84
N LYS A 146 -3.11 -18.57 22.32
CA LYS A 146 -2.58 -18.81 20.97
C LYS A 146 -3.42 -18.08 19.91
N MET A 147 -4.75 -18.16 20.02
CA MET A 147 -5.65 -17.46 19.09
C MET A 147 -5.50 -15.94 19.17
N LEU A 148 -5.41 -15.38 20.37
CA LEU A 148 -5.19 -13.94 20.57
C LEU A 148 -3.83 -13.48 19.99
N LEU A 149 -2.77 -14.29 20.12
CA LEU A 149 -1.48 -14.01 19.50
C LEU A 149 -1.58 -13.97 17.97
N VAL A 150 -2.32 -14.89 17.35
CA VAL A 150 -2.57 -14.88 15.89
C VAL A 150 -3.26 -13.59 15.47
N VAL A 151 -4.28 -13.16 16.21
CA VAL A 151 -4.99 -11.90 15.93
C VAL A 151 -4.04 -10.71 16.05
N ALA A 152 -3.25 -10.64 17.13
CA ALA A 152 -2.30 -9.55 17.34
C ALA A 152 -1.24 -9.48 16.23
N ILE A 153 -0.65 -10.62 15.84
CA ILE A 153 0.37 -10.70 14.79
C ILE A 153 -0.24 -10.36 13.42
N SER A 154 -1.46 -10.81 13.14
CA SER A 154 -2.17 -10.50 11.89
C SER A 154 -2.47 -9.01 11.79
N LEU A 155 -2.92 -8.38 12.87
CA LEU A 155 -3.19 -6.94 12.92
C LEU A 155 -1.90 -6.13 12.77
N ALA A 156 -0.84 -6.48 13.50
CA ALA A 156 0.46 -5.85 13.39
C ALA A 156 1.05 -6.00 11.97
N GLY A 157 0.94 -7.19 11.38
CA GLY A 157 1.32 -7.46 9.98
C GLY A 157 0.54 -6.59 9.00
N GLY A 158 -0.78 -6.49 9.15
CA GLY A 158 -1.64 -5.64 8.34
C GLY A 158 -1.29 -4.15 8.43
N ILE A 159 -1.09 -3.63 9.65
CA ILE A 159 -0.65 -2.24 9.88
C ILE A 159 0.73 -2.00 9.26
N GLY A 160 1.65 -2.95 9.41
CA GLY A 160 2.98 -2.87 8.82
C GLY A 160 2.95 -2.84 7.29
N ILE A 161 2.15 -3.71 6.65
CA ILE A 161 1.94 -3.69 5.20
C ILE A 161 1.35 -2.36 4.75
N PHE A 162 0.29 -1.88 5.41
CA PHE A 162 -0.33 -0.61 5.09
C PHE A 162 0.67 0.55 5.17
N THR A 163 1.49 0.57 6.22
CA THR A 163 2.54 1.56 6.43
C THR A 163 3.58 1.49 5.31
N LEU A 164 4.06 0.30 4.95
CA LEU A 164 5.01 0.10 3.85
C LEU A 164 4.44 0.57 2.51
N VAL A 165 3.18 0.23 2.21
CA VAL A 165 2.49 0.65 0.98
C VAL A 165 2.35 2.18 0.96
N PHE A 166 1.91 2.79 2.05
CA PHE A 166 1.77 4.25 2.15
C PHE A 166 3.08 4.97 1.88
N PHE A 167 4.17 4.57 2.54
CA PHE A 167 5.48 5.18 2.31
C PHE A 167 6.03 4.90 0.91
N THR A 168 5.77 3.72 0.35
CA THR A 168 6.18 3.37 -1.02
C THR A 168 5.46 4.26 -2.04
N LEU A 169 4.14 4.39 -1.94
CA LEU A 169 3.35 5.27 -2.81
C LEU A 169 3.73 6.74 -2.65
N ARG A 170 3.92 7.20 -1.41
CA ARG A 170 4.39 8.57 -1.14
C ARG A 170 5.76 8.80 -1.80
N ARG A 171 6.67 7.84 -1.70
CA ARG A 171 8.00 7.94 -2.31
C ARG A 171 7.92 7.95 -3.84
N ILE A 172 7.11 7.08 -4.45
CA ILE A 172 6.87 7.08 -5.91
C ILE A 172 6.31 8.43 -6.36
N ARG A 173 5.34 8.98 -5.62
CA ARG A 173 4.75 10.28 -5.96
C ARG A 173 5.79 11.41 -5.97
N HIS A 174 6.65 11.47 -4.95
CA HIS A 174 7.63 12.55 -4.81
C HIS A 174 8.90 12.36 -5.64
N GLN A 175 9.37 11.12 -5.83
CA GLN A 175 10.66 10.84 -6.49
C GLN A 175 10.52 10.39 -7.95
N VAL A 176 9.30 10.07 -8.40
CA VAL A 176 9.05 9.58 -9.77
C VAL A 176 7.95 10.39 -10.46
N VAL A 177 6.74 10.45 -9.90
CA VAL A 177 5.60 11.08 -10.60
C VAL A 177 5.74 12.59 -10.71
N ALA A 178 6.06 13.28 -9.63
CA ALA A 178 6.19 14.75 -9.65
C ALA A 178 7.31 15.23 -10.60
N PRO A 179 8.53 14.65 -10.59
CA PRO A 179 9.59 15.09 -11.51
C PRO A 179 9.30 14.71 -12.97
N LEU A 180 8.58 13.60 -13.24
CA LEU A 180 8.11 13.30 -14.59
C LEU A 180 7.13 14.37 -15.10
N ASN A 181 6.18 14.81 -14.28
CA ASN A 181 5.26 15.88 -14.67
C ASN A 181 5.99 17.21 -14.95
N GLN A 182 7.02 17.52 -14.14
CA GLN A 182 7.88 18.68 -14.37
C GLN A 182 8.65 18.57 -15.68
N LEU A 183 9.24 17.41 -15.99
CA LEU A 183 9.90 17.13 -17.27
C LEU A 183 8.93 17.32 -18.46
N VAL A 184 7.72 16.78 -18.38
CA VAL A 184 6.70 16.93 -19.44
C VAL A 184 6.37 18.41 -19.66
N THR A 185 6.17 19.16 -18.57
CA THR A 185 5.85 20.59 -18.66
C THR A 185 7.02 21.39 -19.22
N ALA A 186 8.25 21.09 -18.80
CA ALA A 186 9.45 21.77 -19.31
C ALA A 186 9.67 21.48 -20.80
N SER A 187 9.48 20.22 -21.25
CA SER A 187 9.54 19.85 -22.66
C SER A 187 8.54 20.63 -23.51
N GLN A 188 7.29 20.73 -23.07
CA GLN A 188 6.25 21.50 -23.76
C GLN A 188 6.60 22.99 -23.87
N ARG A 189 7.28 23.56 -22.86
CA ARG A 189 7.70 24.97 -22.90
C ARG A 189 8.82 25.21 -23.90
N ILE A 190 9.85 24.36 -23.89
CA ILE A 190 10.94 24.41 -24.88
C ILE A 190 10.41 24.26 -26.30
N GLU A 191 9.44 23.36 -26.51
CA GLU A 191 8.77 23.17 -27.81
C GLU A 191 8.13 24.47 -28.34
N HIS A 192 7.63 25.33 -27.45
CA HIS A 192 7.04 26.63 -27.80
C HIS A 192 8.04 27.80 -27.67
N GLY A 193 9.35 27.54 -27.65
CA GLY A 193 10.39 28.56 -27.59
C GLY A 193 10.51 29.27 -26.23
N GLN A 194 9.89 28.75 -25.17
CA GLN A 194 9.92 29.36 -23.84
C GLN A 194 11.09 28.83 -23.02
N PHE A 195 12.23 29.52 -23.08
CA PHE A 195 13.47 29.10 -22.39
C PHE A 195 13.66 29.69 -20.98
N ASP A 196 12.90 30.72 -20.58
CA ASP A 196 13.00 31.39 -19.27
C ASP A 196 12.34 30.62 -18.10
N SER A 197 12.21 29.30 -18.22
CA SER A 197 11.60 28.47 -17.18
C SER A 197 12.57 28.16 -16.05
N PRO A 198 12.09 28.01 -14.79
CA PRO A 198 12.91 27.50 -13.71
C PRO A 198 13.52 26.13 -14.08
N PRO A 199 14.82 25.90 -13.81
CA PRO A 199 15.47 24.64 -14.14
C PRO A 199 14.87 23.48 -13.33
N LEU A 200 14.93 22.28 -13.89
CA LEU A 200 14.46 21.07 -13.21
C LEU A 200 15.36 20.74 -12.01
N ASP A 201 14.76 20.19 -10.95
CA ASP A 201 15.48 19.75 -9.76
C ASP A 201 16.40 18.54 -10.08
N THR A 202 17.70 18.71 -9.83
CA THR A 202 18.73 17.69 -10.10
C THR A 202 19.20 16.97 -8.83
N SER A 203 18.62 17.28 -7.67
CA SER A 203 19.02 16.72 -6.37
C SER A 203 18.62 15.26 -6.17
N LEU A 204 17.70 14.76 -7.00
CA LEU A 204 17.21 13.39 -6.87
C LEU A 204 18.32 12.37 -7.13
N PRO A 205 18.50 11.38 -6.23
CA PRO A 205 19.58 10.41 -6.35
C PRO A 205 19.28 9.26 -7.34
N ASN A 206 18.17 9.34 -8.07
CA ASN A 206 17.66 8.32 -8.98
C ASN A 206 17.81 8.74 -10.45
N GLU A 207 17.27 7.93 -11.37
CA GLU A 207 17.31 8.16 -12.81
C GLU A 207 16.72 9.53 -13.20
N LEU A 208 15.71 10.02 -12.47
CA LEU A 208 15.04 11.27 -12.77
C LEU A 208 15.92 12.49 -12.46
N GLY A 209 16.80 12.42 -11.45
CA GLY A 209 17.79 13.48 -11.22
C GLY A 209 18.86 13.54 -12.30
N LEU A 210 19.27 12.38 -12.83
CA LEU A 210 20.17 12.31 -13.99
C LEU A 210 19.48 12.91 -15.24
N LEU A 211 18.21 12.52 -15.49
CA LEU A 211 17.38 13.05 -16.58
C LEU A 211 17.19 14.56 -16.48
N ALA A 212 16.88 15.08 -15.30
CA ALA A 212 16.77 16.51 -15.05
C ALA A 212 18.08 17.25 -15.37
N LYS A 213 19.22 16.69 -14.97
CA LYS A 213 20.53 17.29 -15.26
C LYS A 213 20.83 17.31 -16.76
N THR A 214 20.62 16.20 -17.46
CA THR A 214 20.83 16.12 -18.91
C THR A 214 19.87 17.03 -19.65
N PHE A 215 18.61 17.12 -19.21
CA PHE A 215 17.60 17.99 -19.80
C PHE A 215 17.97 19.46 -19.65
N ASN A 216 18.33 19.91 -18.45
CA ASN A 216 18.76 21.29 -18.21
C ASN A 216 19.97 21.66 -19.10
N GLN A 217 20.91 20.74 -19.27
CA GLN A 217 22.06 20.96 -20.15
C GLN A 217 21.66 21.09 -21.62
N MET A 218 20.83 20.17 -22.14
CA MET A 218 20.32 20.25 -23.52
C MET A 218 19.49 21.52 -23.75
N SER A 219 18.60 21.87 -22.82
CA SER A 219 17.80 23.09 -22.87
C SER A 219 18.67 24.35 -22.89
N SER A 220 19.73 24.39 -22.09
CA SER A 220 20.64 25.53 -22.04
C SER A 220 21.41 25.70 -23.35
N GLU A 221 21.89 24.61 -23.94
CA GLU A 221 22.58 24.67 -25.25
C GLU A 221 21.61 25.06 -26.37
N LEU A 222 20.38 24.53 -26.39
CA LEU A 222 19.35 24.96 -27.35
C LEU A 222 19.02 26.46 -27.21
N HIS A 223 18.93 26.97 -25.99
CA HIS A 223 18.68 28.39 -25.76
C HIS A 223 19.83 29.27 -26.29
N LYS A 224 21.08 28.89 -26.04
CA LYS A 224 22.26 29.58 -26.60
C LYS A 224 22.25 29.56 -28.13
N LEU A 225 21.90 28.43 -28.74
CA LEU A 225 21.78 28.32 -30.19
C LEU A 225 20.70 29.27 -30.72
N TYR A 226 19.54 29.36 -30.06
CA TYR A 226 18.47 30.28 -30.42
C TYR A 226 18.93 31.75 -30.36
N LEU A 227 19.52 32.17 -29.24
CA LEU A 227 20.05 33.53 -29.07
C LEU A 227 21.14 33.87 -30.10
N SER A 228 22.03 32.91 -30.39
CA SER A 228 23.07 33.11 -31.41
C SER A 228 22.50 33.24 -32.82
N LEU A 229 21.42 32.51 -33.11
CA LEU A 229 20.74 32.57 -34.39
C LEU A 229 19.99 33.90 -34.53
N GLU A 230 19.30 34.35 -33.47
CA GLU A 230 18.64 35.66 -33.43
C GLU A 230 19.63 36.80 -33.67
N ALA A 231 20.76 36.81 -32.93
CA ALA A 231 21.79 37.82 -33.10
C ALA A 231 22.38 37.84 -34.53
N SER A 232 22.60 36.65 -35.12
CA SER A 232 23.11 36.57 -36.50
C SER A 232 22.08 37.02 -37.54
N VAL A 233 20.80 36.73 -37.32
CA VAL A 233 19.70 37.22 -38.17
C VAL A 233 19.59 38.73 -38.06
N GLU A 234 19.65 39.30 -36.86
CA GLU A 234 19.62 40.74 -36.64
C GLU A 234 20.80 41.44 -37.32
N GLU A 235 22.02 40.94 -37.15
CA GLU A 235 23.23 41.46 -37.80
C GLU A 235 23.09 41.46 -39.32
N LYS A 236 22.69 40.32 -39.92
CA LYS A 236 22.46 40.23 -41.37
C LYS A 236 21.31 41.11 -41.85
N THR A 237 20.26 41.26 -41.05
CA THR A 237 19.11 42.11 -41.39
C THR A 237 19.51 43.59 -41.39
N ARG A 238 20.34 43.99 -40.42
CA ARG A 238 20.92 45.33 -40.34
C ARG A 238 21.78 45.66 -41.56
N ASP A 239 22.42 44.66 -42.14
CA ASP A 239 23.31 44.78 -43.29
C ASP A 239 22.60 44.83 -44.66
N ILE A 240 21.27 44.73 -44.70
CA ILE A 240 20.51 44.75 -45.96
C ILE A 240 20.66 46.11 -46.64
N THR A 241 21.29 46.14 -47.82
CA THR A 241 21.40 47.34 -48.66
C THR A 241 20.03 47.75 -49.21
N LEU A 242 19.57 48.95 -48.86
CA LEU A 242 18.29 49.50 -49.30
C LEU A 242 18.42 50.32 -50.59
N ARG A 243 19.51 51.07 -50.72
CA ARG A 243 19.75 51.93 -51.87
C ARG A 243 21.24 52.09 -52.11
N VAL A 244 21.63 52.10 -53.38
CA VAL A 244 22.97 52.50 -53.83
C VAL A 244 22.84 53.86 -54.50
N ASN A 245 23.59 54.85 -54.02
CA ASN A 245 23.59 56.21 -54.54
C ASN A 245 24.44 56.30 -55.83
N GLN A 246 24.28 57.39 -56.59
CA GLN A 246 24.99 57.57 -57.88
C GLN A 246 26.52 57.68 -57.74
N ASP A 247 27.01 57.98 -56.54
CA ASP A 247 28.44 58.02 -56.18
C ASP A 247 29.00 56.67 -55.73
N GLY A 248 28.17 55.61 -55.73
CA GLY A 248 28.52 54.26 -55.30
C GLY A 248 28.38 54.02 -53.78
N SER A 249 27.96 55.02 -53.00
CA SER A 249 27.71 54.82 -51.56
C SER A 249 26.42 54.00 -51.32
N GLU A 250 26.47 53.06 -50.38
CA GLU A 250 25.33 52.21 -50.01
C GLU A 250 24.67 52.71 -48.73
N VAL A 251 23.33 52.69 -48.69
CA VAL A 251 22.54 52.92 -47.48
C VAL A 251 21.97 51.58 -47.03
N ARG A 252 22.35 51.12 -45.84
CA ARG A 252 21.89 49.85 -45.25
C ARG A 252 20.69 50.08 -44.34
N LEU A 253 19.92 49.03 -44.08
CA LEU A 253 18.71 49.09 -43.26
C LEU A 253 19.03 49.60 -41.84
N GLY A 254 20.16 49.18 -41.28
CA GLY A 254 20.64 49.64 -39.98
C GLY A 254 21.05 51.11 -39.89
N ASP A 255 21.27 51.78 -41.02
CA ASP A 255 21.65 53.19 -41.06
C ASP A 255 20.44 54.11 -40.93
N VAL A 256 19.26 53.58 -41.28
CA VAL A 256 18.00 54.35 -41.37
C VAL A 256 16.93 53.90 -40.39
N ALA A 257 17.07 52.71 -39.79
CA ALA A 257 16.14 52.17 -38.82
C ALA A 257 16.85 51.32 -37.76
N THR A 258 16.28 51.29 -36.55
CA THR A 258 16.68 50.31 -35.54
C THR A 258 16.03 48.97 -35.91
N VAL A 259 16.85 47.93 -36.10
CA VAL A 259 16.36 46.58 -36.33
C VAL A 259 16.19 45.94 -34.96
N GLU A 260 14.95 45.68 -34.57
CA GLU A 260 14.63 44.88 -33.38
C GLU A 260 13.92 43.61 -33.85
N MET A 261 14.35 42.46 -33.34
CA MET A 261 13.62 41.20 -33.54
C MET A 261 12.30 41.28 -32.77
N GLY A 262 11.19 41.46 -33.50
CA GLY A 262 9.87 41.35 -32.90
C GLY A 262 9.65 39.93 -32.40
N ALA A 263 9.06 39.78 -31.21
CA ALA A 263 8.61 38.49 -30.68
C ALA A 263 7.38 37.99 -31.49
N GLU A 264 7.53 37.78 -32.79
CA GLU A 264 6.54 37.06 -33.56
C GLU A 264 6.65 35.58 -33.25
N LYS A 265 5.59 35.09 -32.63
CA LYS A 265 5.38 33.68 -32.36
C LYS A 265 5.31 32.96 -33.70
N TYR A 266 6.40 32.32 -34.13
CA TYR A 266 6.34 31.38 -35.24
C TYR A 266 5.48 30.18 -34.81
N ASP A 267 4.18 30.26 -35.09
CA ASP A 267 3.29 29.10 -35.04
C ASP A 267 3.79 28.12 -36.12
N TYR A 268 4.66 27.18 -35.72
CA TYR A 268 4.98 26.03 -36.55
C TYR A 268 3.71 25.20 -36.71
N LEU A 269 2.94 25.48 -37.75
CA LEU A 269 1.93 24.58 -38.26
C LEU A 269 2.65 23.30 -38.71
N SER A 270 2.77 22.32 -37.82
CA SER A 270 3.24 21.00 -38.20
C SER A 270 2.26 20.42 -39.22
N ARG A 271 2.70 20.41 -40.49
CA ARG A 271 2.01 19.72 -41.56
C ARG A 271 2.61 18.33 -41.68
N PHE A 272 1.80 17.31 -41.45
CA PHE A 272 2.17 15.93 -41.78
C PHE A 272 1.58 15.61 -43.16
N ASN A 273 2.43 15.28 -44.13
CA ASN A 273 2.02 14.93 -45.50
C ASN A 273 1.18 16.01 -46.22
N GLY A 274 1.55 17.30 -46.07
CA GLY A 274 0.95 18.41 -46.82
C GLY A 274 -0.41 18.93 -46.30
N LYS A 275 -0.99 18.33 -45.25
CA LYS A 275 -2.25 18.80 -44.62
C LYS A 275 -2.00 19.37 -43.21
N PRO A 276 -2.78 20.37 -42.75
CA PRO A 276 -2.67 20.86 -41.37
C PRO A 276 -2.99 19.73 -40.38
N ALA A 277 -2.11 19.49 -39.41
CA ALA A 277 -2.36 18.50 -38.36
C ALA A 277 -3.44 19.01 -37.40
N SER A 278 -4.69 18.66 -37.68
CA SER A 278 -5.80 18.91 -36.77
C SER A 278 -5.59 18.14 -35.46
N ARG A 279 -5.62 18.88 -34.34
CA ARG A 279 -5.69 18.37 -32.97
C ARG A 279 -6.81 17.32 -32.87
N ALA A 280 -6.43 16.05 -32.75
CA ALA A 280 -7.36 14.95 -32.46
C ALA A 280 -7.81 15.03 -30.99
N GLY A 281 -8.82 15.86 -30.73
CA GLY A 281 -9.66 15.73 -29.54
C GLY A 281 -10.54 14.50 -29.70
N GLY A 282 -10.19 13.42 -29.01
CA GLY A 282 -11.00 12.21 -28.95
C GLY A 282 -12.37 12.50 -28.36
N LYS A 283 -13.41 12.47 -29.20
CA LYS A 283 -14.79 12.24 -28.78
C LYS A 283 -14.99 10.73 -28.63
N THR A 284 -15.23 10.27 -27.41
CA THR A 284 -15.98 9.04 -27.13
C THR A 284 -17.23 9.42 -26.36
N GLY A 285 -18.38 9.07 -26.92
CA GLY A 285 -19.70 9.45 -26.41
C GLY A 285 -20.21 8.49 -25.33
N LEU A 286 -21.17 8.99 -24.56
CA LEU A 286 -22.26 8.21 -23.99
C LEU A 286 -23.49 9.11 -23.84
N ARG A 287 -24.61 8.59 -24.33
CA ARG A 287 -25.91 9.25 -24.54
C ARG A 287 -26.86 8.82 -23.41
N ARG A 288 -27.59 9.75 -22.79
CA ARG A 288 -29.03 9.57 -22.49
C ARG A 288 -29.70 10.89 -22.06
N LYS A 289 -30.85 11.14 -22.70
CA LYS A 289 -31.80 12.24 -22.49
C LYS A 289 -32.88 11.79 -21.49
N ARG A 290 -33.32 12.66 -20.58
CA ARG A 290 -34.71 12.68 -20.08
C ARG A 290 -35.07 14.06 -19.47
N ASN A 291 -36.31 14.47 -19.77
CA ASN A 291 -36.97 15.78 -19.55
C ASN A 291 -37.37 16.06 -18.08
N GLY A 292 -37.76 17.31 -17.82
CA GLY A 292 -38.74 17.71 -16.78
C GLY A 292 -38.15 18.73 -15.79
N ASP A 293 -38.18 20.05 -16.03
CA ASP A 293 -39.31 21.00 -16.03
C ASP A 293 -39.64 21.58 -14.63
N SER A 294 -40.02 22.86 -14.63
CA SER A 294 -40.64 23.65 -13.54
C SER A 294 -39.74 24.34 -12.51
N GLY A 295 -39.67 25.67 -12.60
CA GLY A 295 -39.14 26.54 -11.56
C GLY A 295 -39.58 27.99 -11.76
N ALA A 296 -40.85 28.27 -11.47
CA ALA A 296 -41.41 29.62 -11.36
C ALA A 296 -40.85 30.34 -10.13
N GLY A 297 -40.57 31.64 -10.25
CA GLY A 297 -40.16 32.49 -9.14
C GLY A 297 -40.10 33.96 -9.55
N ALA A 298 -41.08 34.73 -9.10
CA ALA A 298 -41.36 36.10 -9.49
C ALA A 298 -40.57 37.17 -8.69
N GLN A 299 -40.42 38.34 -9.34
CA GLN A 299 -40.43 39.72 -8.79
C GLN A 299 -39.36 40.20 -7.79
N SER A 300 -38.53 41.16 -8.25
CA SER A 300 -38.40 42.54 -7.71
C SER A 300 -37.54 43.37 -8.69
N SER A 301 -38.02 44.45 -9.30
CA SER A 301 -38.11 45.86 -8.85
C SER A 301 -37.00 46.77 -9.43
N ARG A 302 -37.40 47.57 -10.43
CA ARG A 302 -37.10 49.00 -10.75
C ARG A 302 -35.66 49.55 -10.69
N ARG A 303 -35.19 50.06 -11.86
CA ARG A 303 -34.76 51.44 -12.23
C ARG A 303 -33.68 51.36 -13.32
N ALA A 304 -33.96 51.73 -14.57
CA ALA A 304 -33.90 53.08 -15.15
C ALA A 304 -32.46 53.62 -15.30
N GLY A 305 -32.00 53.74 -16.56
CA GLY A 305 -30.75 54.38 -16.95
C GLY A 305 -30.43 54.12 -18.44
N ALA A 306 -31.03 54.92 -19.32
CA ALA A 306 -30.72 54.95 -20.75
C ALA A 306 -29.36 55.63 -21.01
N VAL A 307 -28.66 55.23 -22.08
CA VAL A 307 -28.30 56.08 -23.24
C VAL A 307 -27.38 55.28 -24.21
N LEU A 308 -27.64 55.51 -25.50
CA LEU A 308 -27.22 54.83 -26.72
C LEU A 308 -25.75 55.08 -27.15
N PRO A 309 -25.24 54.32 -28.16
CA PRO A 309 -23.86 54.36 -28.63
C PRO A 309 -23.64 55.42 -29.72
N ALA A 310 -22.41 55.95 -29.83
CA ALA A 310 -21.98 56.75 -30.96
C ALA A 310 -20.89 56.02 -31.75
N ARG A 311 -21.20 55.78 -33.01
CA ARG A 311 -20.34 55.27 -34.08
C ARG A 311 -19.80 56.48 -34.88
N THR A 312 -18.81 56.22 -35.73
CA THR A 312 -18.27 57.06 -36.84
C THR A 312 -17.15 58.02 -36.43
N GLY A 313 -16.09 58.24 -37.22
CA GLY A 313 -15.87 57.85 -38.62
C GLY A 313 -14.42 58.05 -39.09
N ILE A 314 -14.20 57.61 -40.32
CA ILE A 314 -13.00 57.76 -41.16
C ILE A 314 -13.08 59.09 -41.91
N GLN A 315 -11.94 59.81 -42.02
CA GLN A 315 -11.47 60.69 -43.11
C GLN A 315 -10.04 61.15 -42.70
N GLY A 316 -8.97 61.24 -43.49
CA GLY A 316 -8.76 61.17 -44.94
C GLY A 316 -8.23 62.51 -45.49
N GLY A 317 -6.94 62.59 -45.87
CA GLY A 317 -6.29 63.68 -46.66
C GLY A 317 -5.52 64.72 -45.82
N VAL A 318 -4.33 65.22 -46.18
CA VAL A 318 -3.56 65.32 -47.44
C VAL A 318 -2.07 65.23 -47.10
#